data_AF-A0A0F5VJ55-F1
#
_entry.id   AF-A0A0F5VJ55-F1
#
_cell.length_a   1.000
_cell.length_b   1.000
_cell.length_c   1.000
_cell.angle_alpha   90.00
_cell.angle_beta   90.00
_cell.angle_gamma   90.00
#
_symmetry.space_group_name_H-M   'P 1'
#
loop_
_entity.id
_entity.type
_entity.pdbx_description
1 polymer ?
#
loop_
_entity_poly.entity_id
_entity_poly.type
_entity_poly.pdbx_seq_one_letter_code
_entity_poly.pdbx_strand_id
1 'polypeptide(L)'
;SAAGAEKYHSSMVPHAGADSELFRAVAELGATLKTLAPVAGSTRESAKVGIVFDWDSWWASEQDSHPTSLLKYRQEGLDWYSALLALGVRADLITTKSDFARYDVLIAPVLHVVPAELAKELTRYTEQGGHLVTTYFSGIVDQNDHIWLGGYPGALRELLGIRV
;
A
#
# COMPACT_ATOMS: atom_id res chain seq x y z
N SER A 1 -30.01 -10.02 -11.59
CA SER A 1 -31.40 -10.19 -11.09
C SER A 1 -32.30 -9.12 -11.68
N ALA A 2 -33.55 -9.41 -12.03
CA ALA A 2 -34.54 -8.40 -12.44
C ALA A 2 -35.28 -7.74 -11.25
N ALA A 3 -35.04 -8.22 -10.02
CA ALA A 3 -35.65 -7.73 -8.79
C ALA A 3 -34.65 -7.69 -7.63
N GLY A 4 -35.01 -7.03 -6.53
CA GLY A 4 -34.16 -6.87 -5.35
C GLY A 4 -33.31 -5.58 -5.36
N ALA A 5 -32.50 -5.43 -4.31
CA ALA A 5 -31.70 -4.23 -4.06
C ALA A 5 -30.59 -4.05 -5.11
N GLU A 6 -29.91 -5.12 -5.49
CA GLU A 6 -28.76 -5.11 -6.42
C GLU A 6 -29.16 -5.30 -7.89
N LYS A 7 -30.45 -5.14 -8.25
CA LYS A 7 -30.89 -5.32 -9.65
C LYS A 7 -30.15 -4.42 -10.64
N TYR A 8 -29.58 -3.30 -10.20
CA TYR A 8 -28.78 -2.39 -11.02
C TYR A 8 -27.27 -2.65 -10.94
N HIS A 9 -26.83 -3.62 -10.13
CA HIS A 9 -25.44 -4.06 -10.14
C HIS A 9 -25.15 -4.76 -11.47
N SER A 10 -24.02 -4.44 -12.10
CA SER A 10 -23.61 -5.07 -13.34
C SER A 10 -23.46 -6.59 -13.17
N SER A 11 -23.67 -7.34 -14.24
CA SER A 11 -23.57 -8.81 -14.26
C SER A 11 -23.03 -9.24 -15.62
N MET A 12 -22.36 -10.40 -15.68
CA MET A 12 -21.77 -10.93 -16.92
C MET A 12 -22.78 -11.02 -18.07
N VAL A 13 -24.00 -11.47 -17.76
CA VAL A 13 -25.17 -11.33 -18.64
C VAL A 13 -26.00 -10.17 -18.11
N PRO A 14 -25.97 -8.98 -18.75
CA PRO A 14 -26.77 -7.84 -18.31
C PRO A 14 -28.25 -8.06 -18.59
N HIS A 15 -29.11 -7.14 -18.13
CA HIS A 15 -30.54 -7.16 -18.50
C HIS A 15 -30.80 -7.05 -20.01
N ALA A 16 -29.85 -6.47 -20.76
CA ALA A 16 -29.87 -6.47 -22.22
C ALA A 16 -29.67 -7.88 -22.85
N GLY A 17 -29.31 -8.88 -22.05
CA GLY A 17 -29.11 -10.25 -22.49
C GLY A 17 -27.74 -10.49 -23.12
N ALA A 18 -27.62 -11.65 -23.77
CA ALA A 18 -26.37 -12.11 -24.40
C ALA A 18 -26.00 -11.31 -25.66
N ASP A 19 -26.97 -10.66 -26.32
CA ASP A 19 -26.69 -9.72 -27.41
C ASP A 19 -26.34 -8.33 -26.86
N SER A 20 -25.24 -8.27 -26.12
CA SER A 20 -24.73 -7.02 -25.55
C SER A 20 -23.22 -6.95 -25.69
N GLU A 21 -22.70 -5.72 -25.78
CA GLU A 21 -21.26 -5.48 -25.78
C GLU A 21 -20.59 -6.05 -24.53
N LEU A 22 -21.23 -5.89 -23.36
CA LEU A 22 -20.72 -6.43 -22.10
C LEU A 22 -20.59 -7.95 -22.14
N PHE A 23 -21.61 -8.68 -22.61
CA PHE A 23 -21.53 -10.15 -22.68
C PHE A 23 -20.48 -10.62 -23.69
N ARG A 24 -20.34 -9.92 -24.83
CA ARG A 24 -19.27 -10.19 -25.81
C ARG A 24 -17.88 -9.99 -25.21
N ALA A 25 -17.64 -8.88 -24.51
CA ALA A 25 -16.36 -8.61 -23.83
C ALA A 25 -16.05 -9.65 -22.73
N VAL A 26 -17.07 -10.11 -22.00
CA VAL A 26 -16.93 -11.20 -21.02
C VAL A 26 -16.52 -12.52 -21.69
N ALA A 27 -17.16 -12.88 -22.80
CA ALA A 27 -16.83 -14.09 -23.55
C ALA A 27 -15.40 -14.03 -24.14
N GLU A 28 -14.99 -12.86 -24.64
CA GLU A 28 -13.64 -12.60 -25.11
C GLU A 28 -12.60 -12.74 -23.99
N LEU A 29 -12.85 -12.15 -22.81
CA LEU A 29 -12.01 -12.36 -21.63
C LEU A 29 -11.88 -13.85 -21.30
N GLY A 30 -12.98 -14.60 -21.35
CA GLY A 30 -12.96 -16.05 -21.16
C GLY A 30 -12.09 -16.80 -22.18
N ALA A 31 -12.06 -16.37 -23.44
CA ALA A 31 -11.17 -16.92 -24.45
C ALA A 31 -9.70 -16.59 -24.15
N THR A 32 -9.41 -15.34 -23.79
CA THR A 32 -8.06 -14.90 -23.37
C THR A 32 -7.56 -15.71 -22.17
N LEU A 33 -8.39 -15.91 -21.15
CA LEU A 33 -8.02 -16.71 -19.98
C LEU A 33 -7.70 -18.18 -20.33
N LYS A 34 -8.41 -18.79 -21.30
CA LYS A 34 -8.08 -20.13 -21.78
C LYS A 34 -6.70 -20.17 -22.44
N THR A 35 -6.33 -19.14 -23.19
CA THR A 35 -4.98 -19.06 -23.79
C THR A 35 -3.88 -18.89 -22.72
N LEU A 36 -4.19 -18.27 -21.60
CA LEU A 36 -3.29 -18.08 -20.46
C LEU A 36 -3.27 -19.26 -19.47
N ALA A 37 -4.07 -20.31 -19.70
CA ALA A 37 -4.12 -21.47 -18.79
C ALA A 37 -2.74 -22.09 -18.44
N PRO A 38 -1.75 -22.15 -19.35
CA PRO A 38 -0.42 -22.69 -19.02
C PRO A 38 0.36 -21.92 -17.95
N VAL A 39 0.05 -20.64 -17.70
CA VAL A 39 0.72 -19.86 -16.65
C VAL A 39 0.06 -19.99 -15.27
N ALA A 40 -1.04 -20.75 -15.16
CA ALA A 40 -1.68 -21.02 -13.88
C ALA A 40 -0.71 -21.76 -12.93
N GLY A 41 -0.61 -21.26 -11.69
CA GLY A 41 0.34 -21.78 -10.70
C GLY A 41 1.75 -21.19 -10.78
N SER A 42 2.02 -20.30 -11.76
CA SER A 42 3.26 -19.51 -11.73
C SER A 42 3.27 -18.57 -10.52
N THR A 43 4.47 -18.34 -9.98
CA THR A 43 4.70 -17.32 -8.97
C THR A 43 5.23 -16.06 -9.65
N ARG A 44 4.78 -14.90 -9.16
CA ARG A 44 5.37 -13.63 -9.58
C ARG A 44 6.66 -13.42 -8.81
N GLU A 45 7.73 -13.06 -9.52
CA GLU A 45 8.95 -12.56 -8.88
C GLU A 45 8.62 -11.34 -8.00
N SER A 46 9.23 -11.23 -6.83
CA SER A 46 9.09 -10.04 -5.98
C SER A 46 9.58 -8.80 -6.71
N ALA A 47 8.91 -7.67 -6.49
CA ALA A 47 9.46 -6.39 -6.91
C ALA A 47 10.70 -6.03 -6.07
N LYS A 48 11.52 -5.13 -6.60
CA LYS A 48 12.65 -4.56 -5.87
C LYS A 48 12.25 -3.43 -4.93
N VAL A 49 11.04 -2.88 -5.11
CA VAL A 49 10.47 -1.83 -4.27
C VAL A 49 9.31 -2.38 -3.46
N GLY A 50 9.33 -2.17 -2.15
CA GLY A 50 8.20 -2.42 -1.25
C GLY A 50 7.54 -1.11 -0.83
N ILE A 51 6.24 -0.98 -0.99
CA ILE A 51 5.45 0.10 -0.38
C ILE A 51 4.81 -0.45 0.90
N VAL A 52 5.20 0.11 2.04
CA VAL A 52 4.68 -0.27 3.34
C VAL A 52 3.31 0.37 3.55
N PHE A 53 2.31 -0.48 3.76
CA PHE A 53 0.97 -0.10 4.17
C PHE A 53 0.70 -0.69 5.55
N ASP A 54 0.30 0.16 6.48
CA ASP A 54 0.15 -0.18 7.90
C ASP A 54 -1.23 0.26 8.41
N TRP A 55 -1.95 -0.70 8.99
CA TRP A 55 -3.33 -0.50 9.43
C TRP A 55 -3.40 0.38 10.67
N ASP A 56 -2.46 0.21 11.59
CA ASP A 56 -2.41 1.01 12.82
C ASP A 56 -2.10 2.47 12.47
N SER A 57 -1.15 2.70 11.56
CA SER A 57 -0.87 4.03 11.01
C SER A 57 -2.07 4.63 10.29
N TRP A 58 -2.81 3.86 9.50
CA TRP A 58 -4.03 4.35 8.85
C TRP A 58 -5.09 4.75 9.89
N TRP A 59 -5.40 3.86 10.84
CA TRP A 59 -6.41 4.12 11.86
C TRP A 59 -6.08 5.30 12.76
N ALA A 60 -4.83 5.43 13.18
CA ALA A 60 -4.40 6.54 14.02
C ALA A 60 -4.38 7.86 13.23
N SER A 61 -3.77 7.87 12.04
CA SER A 61 -3.55 9.12 11.30
C SER A 61 -4.81 9.79 10.74
N GLU A 62 -5.89 9.03 10.51
CA GLU A 62 -7.16 9.56 10.00
C GLU A 62 -8.20 9.84 11.10
N GLN A 63 -7.85 9.78 12.39
CA GLN A 63 -8.77 10.23 13.45
C GLN A 63 -8.95 11.76 13.44
N ASP A 64 -10.01 12.23 14.11
CA ASP A 64 -10.22 13.65 14.34
C ASP A 64 -9.12 14.27 15.22
N SER A 65 -9.03 15.61 15.23
CA SER A 65 -8.10 16.39 16.08
C SER A 65 -6.61 16.26 15.74
N HIS A 66 -6.28 15.87 14.51
CA HIS A 66 -4.93 15.92 13.96
C HIS A 66 -4.57 17.31 13.38
N PRO A 67 -3.29 17.55 13.01
CA PRO A 67 -2.86 18.83 12.42
C PRO A 67 -3.64 19.25 11.17
N THR A 68 -4.30 18.32 10.49
CA THR A 68 -5.16 18.57 9.35
C THR A 68 -6.21 17.47 9.20
N SER A 69 -7.40 17.81 8.70
CA SER A 69 -8.43 16.85 8.28
C SER A 69 -8.33 16.45 6.80
N LEU A 70 -7.32 16.95 6.08
CA LEU A 70 -7.12 16.71 4.66
C LEU A 70 -6.27 15.47 4.37
N LEU A 71 -5.61 14.89 5.39
CA LEU A 71 -4.77 13.72 5.23
C LEU A 71 -5.61 12.52 4.79
N LYS A 72 -5.13 11.81 3.75
CA LYS A 72 -5.74 10.58 3.24
C LYS A 72 -4.67 9.52 3.09
N TYR A 73 -4.45 8.73 4.14
CA TYR A 73 -3.39 7.71 4.22
C TYR A 73 -3.39 6.77 3.02
N ARG A 74 -4.57 6.25 2.67
CA ARG A 74 -4.72 5.35 1.50
C ARG A 74 -4.35 6.02 0.18
N GLN A 75 -4.67 7.30 0.03
CA GLN A 75 -4.38 8.03 -1.19
C GLN A 75 -2.87 8.25 -1.33
N GLU A 76 -2.17 8.59 -0.24
CA GLU A 76 -0.71 8.74 -0.24
C GLU A 76 0.00 7.45 -0.68
N GLY A 77 -0.41 6.29 -0.14
CA GLY A 77 0.11 5.00 -0.59
C GLY A 77 -0.17 4.71 -2.07
N LEU A 78 -1.37 5.04 -2.55
CA LEU A 78 -1.77 4.87 -3.94
C LEU A 78 -1.02 5.83 -4.88
N ASP A 79 -0.71 7.04 -4.45
CA ASP A 79 0.01 8.04 -5.23
C ASP A 79 1.46 7.60 -5.48
N TRP A 80 2.13 7.08 -4.44
CA TRP A 80 3.45 6.45 -4.60
C TRP A 80 3.41 5.25 -5.55
N TYR A 81 2.42 4.36 -5.38
CA TYR A 81 2.25 3.20 -6.26
C TYR A 81 2.02 3.63 -7.72
N SER A 82 1.16 4.62 -7.93
CA SER A 82 0.82 5.14 -9.27
C SER A 82 2.01 5.85 -9.92
N ALA A 83 2.81 6.58 -9.15
CA ALA A 83 4.04 7.21 -9.64
C ALA A 83 5.07 6.17 -10.10
N LEU A 84 5.30 5.12 -9.31
CA LEU A 84 6.19 4.02 -9.71
C LEU A 84 5.68 3.31 -10.96
N LEU A 85 4.36 3.03 -11.03
CA LEU A 85 3.74 2.41 -12.19
C LEU A 85 3.91 3.27 -13.45
N ALA A 86 3.71 4.59 -13.35
CA ALA A 86 3.90 5.53 -14.46
C ALA A 86 5.36 5.57 -14.96
N LEU A 87 6.32 5.25 -14.09
CA LEU A 87 7.74 5.12 -14.43
C LEU A 87 8.14 3.72 -14.89
N GLY A 88 7.19 2.77 -14.96
CA GLY A 88 7.47 1.37 -15.31
C GLY A 88 8.17 0.58 -14.21
N VAL A 89 8.18 1.08 -12.97
CA VAL A 89 8.76 0.42 -11.81
C VAL A 89 7.68 -0.38 -11.11
N ARG A 90 7.89 -1.69 -10.97
CA ARG A 90 7.00 -2.53 -10.17
C ARG A 90 7.26 -2.31 -8.68
N ALA A 91 6.19 -2.31 -7.90
CA ALA A 91 6.26 -2.28 -6.45
C ALA A 91 5.33 -3.35 -5.85
N ASP A 92 5.73 -3.83 -4.68
CA ASP A 92 4.93 -4.75 -3.87
C ASP A 92 4.32 -3.99 -2.71
N LEU A 93 3.00 -4.09 -2.53
CA LEU A 93 2.36 -3.59 -1.33
C LEU A 93 2.61 -4.60 -0.20
N ILE A 94 3.27 -4.14 0.86
CA ILE A 94 3.68 -4.99 1.98
C ILE A 94 3.24 -4.38 3.31
N THR A 95 3.32 -5.19 4.36
CA THR A 95 3.03 -4.76 5.73
C THR A 95 4.30 -4.58 6.54
N THR A 96 4.19 -3.94 7.71
CA THR A 96 5.27 -3.80 8.70
C THR A 96 5.79 -5.13 9.24
N LYS A 97 5.13 -6.26 8.95
CA LYS A 97 5.54 -7.63 9.34
C LYS A 97 6.18 -8.42 8.19
N SER A 98 6.37 -7.78 7.04
CA SER A 98 6.95 -8.42 5.86
C SER A 98 8.47 -8.48 5.97
N ASP A 99 9.08 -9.44 5.27
CA ASP A 99 10.54 -9.57 5.20
C ASP A 99 11.14 -8.44 4.35
N PHE A 100 11.61 -7.38 5.00
CA PHE A 100 12.17 -6.18 4.38
C PHE A 100 13.45 -6.45 3.58
N ALA A 101 14.22 -7.49 3.93
CA ALA A 101 15.48 -7.80 3.26
C ALA A 101 15.32 -8.22 1.79
N ARG A 102 14.08 -8.45 1.34
CA ARG A 102 13.74 -8.77 -0.05
C ARG A 102 13.73 -7.56 -0.98
N TYR A 103 13.70 -6.35 -0.43
CA TYR A 103 13.49 -5.12 -1.17
C TYR A 103 14.73 -4.25 -1.14
N ASP A 104 15.15 -3.79 -2.32
CA ASP A 104 16.26 -2.85 -2.46
C ASP A 104 15.83 -1.44 -1.97
N VAL A 105 14.53 -1.12 -2.11
CA VAL A 105 13.92 0.13 -1.63
C VAL A 105 12.63 -0.16 -0.86
N LEU A 106 12.49 0.46 0.31
CA LEU A 106 11.24 0.56 1.05
C LEU A 106 10.70 1.98 1.01
N ILE A 107 9.43 2.12 0.68
CA ILE A 107 8.68 3.37 0.72
C ILE A 107 7.60 3.22 1.77
N ALA A 108 7.68 3.98 2.85
CA ALA A 108 6.76 3.96 3.97
C ALA A 108 6.07 5.33 4.11
N PRO A 109 5.08 5.63 3.25
CA PRO A 109 4.38 6.90 3.30
C PRO A 109 3.51 6.98 4.55
N VAL A 110 3.60 8.10 5.26
CA VAL A 110 2.79 8.43 6.43
C VAL A 110 2.80 7.30 7.47
N LEU A 111 3.96 6.66 7.69
CA LEU A 111 4.11 5.57 8.66
C LEU A 111 4.07 6.14 10.07
N HIS A 112 2.86 6.50 10.51
CA HIS A 112 2.59 7.32 11.68
C HIS A 112 2.93 6.60 12.99
N VAL A 113 2.48 5.35 13.10
CA VAL A 113 2.67 4.48 14.27
C VAL A 113 3.95 3.68 14.05
N VAL A 114 4.96 3.92 14.89
CA VAL A 114 6.23 3.21 14.83
C VAL A 114 6.58 2.68 16.22
N PRO A 115 6.31 1.38 16.48
CA PRO A 115 6.80 0.71 17.67
C PRO A 115 8.33 0.69 17.72
N ALA A 116 8.91 0.63 18.91
CA ALA A 116 10.37 0.64 19.08
C ALA A 116 11.07 -0.49 18.29
N GLU A 117 10.46 -1.67 18.20
CA GLU A 117 11.02 -2.79 17.43
C GLU A 117 10.99 -2.55 15.93
N LEU A 118 9.95 -1.91 15.40
CA LEU A 118 9.88 -1.53 13.99
C LEU A 118 10.95 -0.47 13.65
N ALA A 119 11.17 0.50 14.53
CA ALA A 119 12.24 1.50 14.34
C ALA A 119 13.63 0.84 14.27
N LYS A 120 13.91 -0.14 15.15
CA LYS A 120 15.15 -0.92 15.12
C LYS A 120 15.26 -1.74 13.84
N GLU A 121 14.17 -2.36 13.40
CA GLU A 121 14.14 -3.17 12.18
C GLU A 121 14.41 -2.33 10.93
N LEU A 122 13.77 -1.17 10.81
CA LEU A 122 14.02 -0.21 9.72
C LEU A 122 15.45 0.31 9.74
N THR A 123 16.00 0.58 10.92
CA THR A 123 17.42 0.97 11.07
C THR A 123 18.34 -0.14 10.56
N ARG A 124 18.16 -1.36 11.05
CA ARG A 124 18.92 -2.54 10.59
C ARG A 124 18.81 -2.75 9.08
N TYR A 125 17.62 -2.58 8.51
CA TYR A 125 17.40 -2.68 7.06
C TYR A 125 18.28 -1.69 6.30
N THR A 126 18.34 -0.42 6.73
CA THR A 126 19.18 0.59 6.08
C THR A 126 20.67 0.39 6.29
N GLU A 127 21.09 -0.04 7.48
CA GLU A 127 22.50 -0.38 7.78
C GLU A 127 22.99 -1.55 6.93
N GLN A 128 22.09 -2.45 6.52
CA GLN A 128 22.37 -3.57 5.62
C GLN A 128 22.35 -3.18 4.12
N GLY A 129 22.23 -1.89 3.81
CA GLY A 129 22.27 -1.34 2.45
C GLY A 129 20.91 -1.11 1.80
N GLY A 130 19.81 -1.33 2.53
CA GLY A 130 18.47 -1.01 2.06
C GLY A 130 18.22 0.50 2.00
N HIS A 131 17.37 0.95 1.09
CA HIS A 131 17.01 2.37 0.97
C HIS A 131 15.62 2.62 1.53
N LEU A 132 15.51 3.39 2.62
CA LEU A 132 14.23 3.78 3.19
C LEU A 132 13.83 5.18 2.70
N VAL A 133 12.62 5.29 2.16
CA VAL A 133 11.91 6.54 1.90
C VAL A 133 10.70 6.59 2.82
N THR A 134 10.54 7.69 3.55
CA THR A 134 9.33 7.98 4.31
C THR A 134 8.91 9.43 4.05
N THR A 135 7.74 9.82 4.55
CA THR A 135 7.17 11.13 4.27
C THR A 135 6.86 11.88 5.57
N TYR A 136 6.27 13.07 5.42
CA TYR A 136 5.67 13.81 6.52
C TYR A 136 4.75 12.92 7.38
N PHE A 137 4.60 13.29 8.65
CA PHE A 137 3.72 12.64 9.62
C PHE A 137 4.03 11.15 9.92
N SER A 138 5.26 10.73 9.65
CA SER A 138 5.78 9.40 9.98
C SER A 138 6.57 9.38 11.29
N GLY A 139 6.62 8.26 12.00
CA GLY A 139 7.41 8.09 13.22
C GLY A 139 6.99 9.00 14.37
N ILE A 140 5.70 9.33 14.46
CA ILE A 140 5.17 10.32 15.39
C ILE A 140 4.85 9.69 16.74
N VAL A 141 4.20 8.52 16.73
CA VAL A 141 3.72 7.83 17.92
C VAL A 141 4.21 6.40 18.03
N ASP A 142 4.19 5.85 19.25
CA ASP A 142 4.38 4.42 19.52
C ASP A 142 3.06 3.63 19.29
N GLN A 143 3.08 2.33 19.57
CA GLN A 143 1.92 1.44 19.40
C GLN A 143 0.71 1.79 20.27
N ASN A 144 0.86 2.67 21.25
CA ASN A 144 -0.20 3.11 22.16
C ASN A 144 -0.63 4.55 21.86
N ASP A 145 -0.26 5.09 20.70
CA ASP A 145 -0.53 6.48 20.31
C ASP A 145 0.18 7.52 21.21
N HIS A 146 1.29 7.13 21.85
CA HIS A 146 2.11 8.06 22.62
C HIS A 146 3.21 8.69 21.76
N ILE A 147 3.30 10.02 21.81
CA ILE A 147 4.29 10.78 21.04
C ILE A 147 5.73 10.38 21.40
N TRP A 148 6.53 10.10 20.38
CA TRP A 148 7.98 10.04 20.50
C TRP A 148 8.56 11.44 20.70
N LEU A 149 8.86 11.79 21.95
CA LEU A 149 9.36 13.11 22.34
C LEU A 149 10.78 13.41 21.79
N GLY A 150 11.16 14.68 21.84
CA GLY A 150 12.50 15.17 21.45
C GLY A 150 12.59 15.79 20.05
N GLY A 151 11.49 15.80 19.29
CA GLY A 151 11.39 16.39 17.94
C GLY A 151 11.12 15.32 16.88
N TYR A 152 10.33 15.66 15.87
CA TYR A 152 9.84 14.70 14.87
C TYR A 152 10.87 14.46 13.75
N PRO A 153 10.81 13.31 13.06
CA PRO A 153 9.99 12.11 13.33
C PRO A 153 10.62 11.27 14.46
N GLY A 154 10.08 11.32 15.67
CA GLY A 154 10.79 10.91 16.89
C GLY A 154 11.33 9.47 16.87
N ALA A 155 10.57 8.52 16.34
CA ALA A 155 10.99 7.12 16.22
C ALA A 155 12.10 6.91 15.18
N LEU A 156 12.18 7.77 14.16
CA LEU A 156 13.04 7.62 12.98
C LEU A 156 14.08 8.76 12.86
N ARG A 157 14.17 9.63 13.87
CA ARG A 157 14.96 10.87 13.83
C ARG A 157 16.43 10.60 13.55
N GLU A 158 17.03 9.70 14.32
CA GLU A 158 18.45 9.34 14.18
C GLU A 158 18.70 8.61 12.86
N LEU A 159 17.78 7.73 12.46
CA LEU A 159 17.84 6.99 11.20
C LEU A 159 17.84 7.94 9.97
N LEU A 160 16.96 8.94 9.98
CA LEU A 160 16.80 9.87 8.87
C LEU A 160 17.78 11.06 8.93
N GLY A 161 18.40 11.31 10.09
CA GLY A 161 19.31 12.44 10.30
C GLY A 161 18.63 13.82 10.20
N ILE A 162 17.32 13.90 10.41
CA ILE A 162 16.53 15.13 10.32
C ILE A 162 15.76 15.39 11.61
N ARG A 163 15.52 16.66 11.96
CA ARG A 163 14.67 17.06 13.09
C ARG A 163 13.74 18.20 12.66
N VAL A 164 12.44 18.00 12.88
CA VAL A 164 11.36 18.98 12.66
C VAL A 164 10.85 19.48 14.00
#